data_AF-A0A1B6F9F3-F1
#
_entry.id   AF-A0A1B6F9F3-F1
#
_cell.length_a   1.000
_cell.length_b   1.000
_cell.length_c   1.000
_cell.angle_alpha   90.00
_cell.angle_beta   90.00
_cell.angle_gamma   90.00
#
_symmetry.space_group_name_H-M   'P 1'
#
loop_
_entity.id
_entity.type
_entity.pdbx_description
1 polymer ?
#
loop_
_entity_poly.entity_id
_entity_poly.type
_entity_poly.pdbx_seq_one_letter_code
_entity_poly.pdbx_strand_id
1 'polypeptide(L)'
;MASGQDPQTHCIPALSPVVVHVFMTTSSTSAWQVKTQRDVVLSMLLRLVEYPQVLSLLARILSADSSGEECKRWSHQTADVVMPLLAQGRVRLDSAEAIGSLLSLLSSFLPRTLSPPDPVLRVLFTSQLYEVEYCSRSLGTMLAMLVYIVRRNEEDSMLARLEDLKLCVREQSDDPLNASSANLNDPPQTVFARLLLRTLHCMTTQLHTAVFCCHSDLSVPYLQYLLAHFLVTCTYMFKSNSHQLVTAGFTSLVTQTEPAAIPDLSQTILSLRYRCPLIVVLWAQLLTSMGCQDKIFWSSVKDNCLDTHILKTKREVCLNSEITHRGCLIAFCEYIVNKPKLIDESAVLLSKHFTHLLTLYNEGPVAEYLETCKNNPATSGLLLPAVATVCANNPQPRLV
;
A
#
# COMPACT_ATOMS: atom_id res chain seq x y z
N MET A 1 -23.54 -18.24 21.52
CA MET A 1 -22.64 -19.04 20.65
C MET A 1 -23.32 -20.28 20.11
N ALA A 2 -23.73 -21.24 20.95
CA ALA A 2 -24.41 -22.46 20.48
C ALA A 2 -25.88 -22.26 20.07
N SER A 3 -26.50 -21.15 20.49
CA SER A 3 -27.91 -20.81 20.24
C SER A 3 -28.19 -20.15 18.88
N GLY A 4 -27.18 -19.96 18.02
CA GLY A 4 -27.35 -19.40 16.66
C GLY A 4 -27.58 -17.90 16.55
N GLN A 5 -27.55 -17.15 17.66
CA GLN A 5 -27.62 -15.68 17.64
C GLN A 5 -26.39 -15.04 16.96
N ASP A 6 -26.59 -13.88 16.34
CA ASP A 6 -25.53 -13.16 15.64
C ASP A 6 -24.31 -12.91 16.55
N PRO A 7 -23.13 -13.42 16.17
CA PRO A 7 -21.92 -13.27 16.97
C PRO A 7 -21.49 -11.82 17.20
N GLN A 8 -21.73 -10.90 16.26
CA GLN A 8 -21.25 -9.51 16.37
C GLN A 8 -21.99 -8.72 17.45
N THR A 9 -23.28 -8.94 17.58
CA THR A 9 -24.15 -8.19 18.50
C THR A 9 -24.24 -8.81 19.88
N HIS A 10 -24.13 -10.14 19.99
CA HIS A 10 -24.38 -10.84 21.26
C HIS A 10 -23.13 -11.55 21.81
N CYS A 11 -22.49 -12.39 20.99
CA CYS A 11 -21.43 -13.28 21.50
C CYS A 11 -20.12 -12.54 21.78
N ILE A 12 -19.62 -11.76 20.82
CA ILE A 12 -18.34 -11.08 20.94
C ILE A 12 -18.37 -9.99 22.03
N PRO A 13 -19.41 -9.13 22.11
CA PRO A 13 -19.52 -8.14 23.18
C PRO A 13 -19.57 -8.78 24.57
N ALA A 14 -20.23 -9.94 24.72
CA ALA A 14 -20.27 -10.68 25.98
C ALA A 14 -18.91 -11.30 26.36
N LEU A 15 -18.11 -11.74 25.38
CA LEU A 15 -16.78 -12.31 25.62
C LEU A 15 -15.73 -11.24 25.98
N SER A 16 -15.88 -10.01 25.49
CA SER A 16 -14.93 -8.91 25.75
C SER A 16 -14.62 -8.67 27.24
N PRO A 17 -15.60 -8.45 28.14
CA PRO A 17 -15.32 -8.25 29.56
C PRO A 17 -14.74 -9.50 30.23
N VAL A 18 -15.11 -10.70 29.78
CA VAL A 18 -14.56 -11.97 30.27
C VAL A 18 -13.07 -12.07 29.94
N VAL A 19 -12.68 -11.71 28.72
CA VAL A 19 -11.27 -11.67 28.31
C VAL A 19 -10.48 -10.71 29.18
N VAL A 20 -10.98 -9.49 29.39
CA VAL A 20 -10.30 -8.50 30.25
C VAL A 20 -10.15 -9.05 31.66
N HIS A 21 -11.20 -9.64 32.22
CA HIS A 21 -11.14 -10.18 33.58
C HIS A 21 -10.12 -11.33 33.71
N VAL A 22 -10.26 -12.36 32.88
CA VAL A 22 -9.52 -13.64 32.97
C VAL A 22 -8.04 -13.52 32.56
N PHE A 23 -7.71 -12.62 31.64
CA PHE A 23 -6.34 -12.45 31.16
C PHE A 23 -5.63 -11.24 31.77
N MET A 24 -6.34 -10.17 32.15
CA MET A 24 -5.70 -8.91 32.55
C MET A 24 -5.80 -8.59 34.05
N THR A 25 -6.80 -9.15 34.77
CA THR A 25 -7.04 -8.77 36.18
C THR A 25 -6.82 -9.89 37.20
N THR A 26 -6.99 -11.16 36.83
CA THR A 26 -6.84 -12.27 37.78
C THR A 26 -5.36 -12.59 38.02
N SER A 27 -4.80 -12.10 39.14
CA SER A 27 -3.40 -12.32 39.50
C SER A 27 -3.13 -13.29 40.66
N SER A 28 -4.14 -13.88 41.34
CA SER A 28 -3.82 -14.51 42.64
C SER A 28 -4.70 -15.65 43.19
N THR A 29 -5.74 -16.15 42.52
CA THR A 29 -6.61 -17.17 43.15
C THR A 29 -6.75 -18.43 42.29
N SER A 30 -6.00 -19.47 42.68
CA SER A 30 -5.94 -20.83 42.09
C SER A 30 -5.43 -20.93 40.64
N ALA A 31 -4.10 -21.05 40.50
CA ALA A 31 -3.40 -21.06 39.21
C ALA A 31 -3.95 -22.07 38.18
N TRP A 32 -4.45 -23.24 38.61
CA TRP A 32 -4.94 -24.28 37.68
C TRP A 32 -6.34 -24.00 37.11
N GLN A 33 -7.26 -23.42 37.91
CA GLN A 33 -8.61 -23.10 37.45
C GLN A 33 -8.58 -21.93 36.47
N VAL A 34 -7.75 -20.93 36.76
CA VAL A 34 -7.51 -19.79 35.86
C VAL A 34 -6.93 -20.26 34.53
N LYS A 35 -6.01 -21.23 34.53
CA LYS A 35 -5.44 -21.81 33.30
C LYS A 35 -6.49 -22.51 32.43
N THR A 36 -7.34 -23.34 33.05
CA THR A 36 -8.41 -24.05 32.31
C THR A 36 -9.43 -23.06 31.73
N GLN A 37 -9.78 -22.02 32.49
CA GLN A 37 -10.67 -20.95 32.02
C GLN A 37 -10.06 -20.18 30.84
N ARG A 38 -8.77 -19.82 30.90
CA ARG A 38 -8.04 -19.17 29.81
C ARG A 38 -8.08 -20.00 28.52
N ASP A 39 -7.81 -21.30 28.61
CA ASP A 39 -7.83 -22.21 27.46
C ASP A 39 -9.24 -22.34 26.84
N VAL A 40 -10.29 -22.41 27.66
CA VAL A 40 -11.68 -22.44 27.18
C VAL A 40 -12.03 -21.13 26.47
N VAL A 41 -11.73 -19.98 27.07
CA VAL A 41 -12.02 -18.66 26.46
C VAL A 41 -11.26 -18.51 25.15
N LEU A 42 -9.97 -18.89 25.11
CA LEU A 42 -9.18 -18.85 23.87
C LEU A 42 -9.81 -19.74 22.79
N SER A 43 -10.24 -20.96 23.13
CA SER A 43 -10.91 -21.85 22.16
C SER A 43 -12.23 -21.27 21.63
N MET A 44 -12.98 -20.54 22.47
CA MET A 44 -14.22 -19.86 22.06
C MET A 44 -13.91 -18.70 21.12
N LEU A 45 -12.85 -17.92 21.39
CA LEU A 45 -12.39 -16.85 20.51
C LEU A 45 -11.91 -17.40 19.16
N LEU A 46 -11.10 -18.47 19.15
CA LEU A 46 -10.60 -19.05 17.91
C LEU A 46 -11.71 -19.59 16.98
N ARG A 47 -12.86 -20.00 17.54
CA ARG A 47 -14.05 -20.36 16.74
C ARG A 47 -14.72 -19.16 16.05
N LEU A 48 -14.49 -17.96 16.57
CA LEU A 48 -15.06 -16.69 16.08
C LEU A 48 -13.98 -15.81 15.42
N VAL A 49 -12.83 -16.37 15.08
CA VAL A 49 -11.66 -15.59 14.62
C VAL A 49 -11.87 -14.91 13.26
N GLU A 50 -12.90 -15.31 12.52
CA GLU A 50 -13.32 -14.66 11.28
C GLU A 50 -13.78 -13.20 11.48
N TYR A 51 -14.07 -12.80 12.72
CA TYR A 51 -14.53 -11.45 13.06
C TYR A 51 -13.37 -10.54 13.53
N PRO A 52 -13.25 -9.31 13.00
CA PRO A 52 -12.14 -8.41 13.35
C PRO A 52 -12.04 -8.04 14.83
N GLN A 53 -13.20 -7.91 15.49
CA GLN A 53 -13.24 -7.63 16.93
C GLN A 53 -12.53 -8.73 17.73
N VAL A 54 -12.64 -9.99 17.29
CA VAL A 54 -11.96 -11.13 17.92
C VAL A 54 -10.46 -11.07 17.67
N LEU A 55 -10.01 -10.67 16.48
CA LEU A 55 -8.58 -10.43 16.21
C LEU A 55 -7.99 -9.40 17.19
N SER A 56 -8.73 -8.31 17.47
CA SER A 56 -8.30 -7.29 18.42
C SER A 56 -8.24 -7.81 19.87
N LEU A 57 -9.15 -8.70 20.27
CA LEU A 57 -9.13 -9.34 21.59
C LEU A 57 -7.95 -10.30 21.71
N LEU A 58 -7.69 -11.11 20.68
CA LEU A 58 -6.54 -12.01 20.62
C LEU A 58 -5.22 -11.23 20.66
N ALA A 59 -5.12 -10.13 19.91
CA ALA A 59 -3.94 -9.27 19.95
C ALA A 59 -3.66 -8.76 21.36
N ARG A 60 -4.72 -8.37 22.07
CA ARG A 60 -4.63 -7.90 23.45
C ARG A 60 -4.17 -9.02 24.41
N ILE A 61 -4.71 -10.23 24.27
CA ILE A 61 -4.31 -11.41 25.06
C ILE A 61 -2.82 -11.69 24.85
N LEU A 62 -2.35 -11.75 23.60
CA LEU A 62 -0.96 -12.05 23.28
C LEU A 62 0.00 -10.94 23.73
N SER A 63 -0.46 -9.68 23.71
CA SER A 63 0.32 -8.53 24.20
C SER A 63 0.42 -8.44 25.73
N ALA A 64 -0.50 -9.06 26.47
CA ALA A 64 -0.57 -8.92 27.92
C ALA A 64 0.47 -9.79 28.66
N ASP A 65 0.73 -11.00 28.18
CA ASP A 65 1.67 -11.96 28.77
C ASP A 65 2.86 -12.20 27.82
N SER A 66 3.77 -11.24 27.66
CA SER A 66 4.80 -11.26 26.60
C SER A 66 5.96 -12.26 26.82
N SER A 67 6.04 -12.98 27.94
CA SER A 67 7.22 -13.79 28.30
C SER A 67 6.93 -15.23 28.74
N GLY A 68 5.67 -15.64 28.88
CA GLY A 68 5.29 -16.97 29.35
C GLY A 68 5.32 -18.07 28.27
N GLU A 69 5.59 -19.32 28.67
CA GLU A 69 5.40 -20.51 27.82
C GLU A 69 3.96 -20.61 27.28
N GLU A 70 2.97 -20.12 28.03
CA GLU A 70 1.56 -20.07 27.61
C GLU A 70 1.36 -19.13 26.42
N CYS A 71 2.03 -17.97 26.39
CA CYS A 71 1.96 -17.04 25.28
C CYS A 71 2.58 -17.61 24.00
N LYS A 72 3.68 -18.37 24.11
CA LYS A 72 4.23 -19.13 22.97
C LYS A 72 3.19 -20.09 22.39
N ARG A 73 2.59 -20.91 23.26
CA ARG A 73 1.56 -21.88 22.86
C ARG A 73 0.37 -21.20 22.21
N TRP A 74 -0.18 -20.15 22.83
CA TRP A 74 -1.35 -19.44 22.30
C TRP A 74 -1.03 -18.68 21.01
N SER A 75 0.18 -18.15 20.87
CA SER A 75 0.65 -17.52 19.62
C SER A 75 0.65 -18.53 18.47
N HIS A 76 1.26 -19.70 18.66
CA HIS A 76 1.26 -20.76 17.64
C HIS A 76 -0.14 -21.26 17.33
N GLN A 77 -0.93 -21.58 18.37
CA GLN A 77 -2.31 -22.03 18.20
C GLN A 77 -3.17 -21.01 17.43
N THR A 78 -2.97 -19.72 17.69
CA THR A 78 -3.69 -18.65 16.98
C THR A 78 -3.22 -18.55 15.53
N ALA A 79 -1.92 -18.59 15.28
CA ALA A 79 -1.37 -18.57 13.92
C ALA A 79 -1.87 -19.76 13.07
N ASP A 80 -1.87 -20.97 13.65
CA ASP A 80 -2.29 -22.20 12.96
C ASP A 80 -3.76 -22.16 12.51
N VAL A 81 -4.63 -21.45 13.24
CA VAL A 81 -6.04 -21.28 12.89
C VAL A 81 -6.25 -20.09 11.95
N VAL A 82 -5.56 -18.97 12.19
CA VAL A 82 -5.76 -17.71 11.45
C VAL A 82 -5.21 -17.79 10.03
N MET A 83 -4.01 -18.36 9.84
CA MET A 83 -3.34 -18.35 8.53
C MET A 83 -4.15 -19.10 7.45
N PRO A 84 -4.69 -20.32 7.69
CA PRO A 84 -5.53 -21.00 6.70
C PRO A 84 -6.82 -20.23 6.38
N LEU A 85 -7.45 -19.61 7.38
CA LEU A 85 -8.68 -18.83 7.17
C LEU A 85 -8.43 -17.57 6.34
N LEU A 86 -7.26 -16.95 6.49
CA LEU A 86 -6.83 -15.82 5.67
C LEU A 86 -6.56 -16.25 4.22
N ALA A 87 -5.90 -17.40 4.01
CA ALA A 87 -5.69 -17.96 2.67
C ALA A 87 -7.00 -18.29 1.95
N GLN A 88 -8.05 -18.65 2.71
CA GLN A 88 -9.39 -18.95 2.20
C GLN A 88 -10.29 -17.70 2.05
N GLY A 89 -9.81 -16.50 2.38
CA GLY A 89 -10.63 -15.28 2.32
C GLY A 89 -11.81 -15.23 3.31
N ARG A 90 -11.79 -16.08 4.35
CA ARG A 90 -12.91 -16.22 5.30
C ARG A 90 -12.94 -15.17 6.40
N VAL A 91 -11.81 -14.53 6.68
CA VAL A 91 -11.74 -13.44 7.66
C VAL A 91 -12.38 -12.18 7.06
N ARG A 92 -13.30 -11.56 7.79
CA ARG A 92 -14.09 -10.41 7.31
C ARG A 92 -13.29 -9.12 7.33
N LEU A 93 -12.44 -8.95 6.34
CA LEU A 93 -11.62 -7.75 6.13
C LEU A 93 -12.34 -6.77 5.18
N ASP A 94 -13.48 -6.24 5.62
CA ASP A 94 -14.33 -5.37 4.79
C ASP A 94 -14.18 -3.88 5.15
N SER A 95 -13.29 -3.54 6.10
CA SER A 95 -13.09 -2.17 6.59
C SER A 95 -11.63 -1.89 6.98
N ALA A 96 -11.29 -0.60 7.08
CA ALA A 96 -9.96 -0.17 7.53
C ALA A 96 -9.66 -0.62 8.98
N GLU A 97 -10.66 -0.58 9.86
CA GLU A 97 -10.55 -1.07 11.23
C GLU A 97 -10.26 -2.57 11.29
N ALA A 98 -10.82 -3.34 10.35
CA ALA A 98 -10.57 -4.76 10.26
C ALA A 98 -9.11 -5.08 9.90
N ILE A 99 -8.55 -4.33 8.94
CA ILE A 99 -7.12 -4.40 8.60
C ILE A 99 -6.26 -4.00 9.80
N GLY A 100 -6.62 -2.93 10.51
CA GLY A 100 -5.93 -2.50 11.73
C GLY A 100 -5.94 -3.58 12.81
N SER A 101 -7.06 -4.28 12.98
CA SER A 101 -7.19 -5.39 13.94
C SER A 101 -6.30 -6.58 13.58
N LEU A 102 -6.23 -6.93 12.29
CA LEU A 102 -5.33 -7.98 11.81
C LEU A 102 -3.86 -7.58 11.97
N LEU A 103 -3.48 -6.36 11.59
CA LEU A 103 -2.11 -5.85 11.77
C LEU A 103 -1.71 -5.81 13.24
N SER A 104 -2.63 -5.44 14.13
CA SER A 104 -2.41 -5.47 15.58
C SER A 104 -2.15 -6.91 16.06
N LEU A 105 -2.95 -7.88 15.63
CA LEU A 105 -2.71 -9.30 15.93
C LEU A 105 -1.35 -9.78 15.42
N LEU A 106 -1.04 -9.50 14.14
CA LEU A 106 0.24 -9.87 13.54
C LEU A 106 1.42 -9.24 14.30
N SER A 107 1.28 -8.01 14.76
CA SER A 107 2.31 -7.32 15.55
C SER A 107 2.49 -7.90 16.95
N SER A 108 1.44 -8.52 17.51
CA SER A 108 1.43 -9.11 18.86
C SER A 108 2.05 -10.50 18.93
N PHE A 109 2.22 -11.19 17.78
CA PHE A 109 2.90 -12.48 17.76
C PHE A 109 4.35 -12.35 18.21
N LEU A 110 4.82 -13.37 18.92
CA LEU A 110 6.23 -13.50 19.26
C LEU A 110 7.06 -13.64 17.97
N PRO A 111 8.30 -13.10 17.92
CA PRO A 111 9.14 -13.14 16.71
C PRO A 111 9.35 -14.54 16.11
N ARG A 112 9.26 -15.60 16.93
CA ARG A 112 9.45 -16.99 16.52
C ARG A 112 8.18 -17.66 15.99
N THR A 113 6.99 -17.10 16.22
CA THR A 113 5.73 -17.78 15.88
C THR A 113 5.52 -17.89 14.38
N LEU A 114 5.89 -16.85 13.64
CA LEU A 114 5.78 -16.78 12.18
C LEU A 114 7.16 -16.83 11.50
N SER A 115 8.17 -17.33 12.21
CA SER A 115 9.52 -17.56 11.68
C SER A 115 9.76 -19.07 11.59
N PRO A 116 10.12 -19.63 10.42
CA PRO A 116 10.35 -18.95 9.14
C PRO A 116 9.06 -18.35 8.53
N PRO A 117 9.16 -17.37 7.61
CA PRO A 117 8.02 -16.63 7.03
C PRO A 117 7.09 -17.46 6.14
N ASP A 118 7.29 -18.78 6.04
CA ASP A 118 6.52 -19.73 5.24
C ASP A 118 4.99 -19.57 5.32
N PRO A 119 4.34 -19.53 6.51
CA PRO A 119 2.89 -19.42 6.57
C PRO A 119 2.40 -18.09 5.97
N VAL A 120 3.16 -17.01 6.17
CA VAL A 120 2.85 -15.67 5.66
C VAL A 120 3.02 -15.63 4.14
N LEU A 121 4.12 -16.18 3.62
CA LEU A 121 4.36 -16.29 2.18
C LEU A 121 3.29 -17.15 1.50
N ARG A 122 2.92 -18.30 2.09
CA ARG A 122 1.84 -19.12 1.53
C ARG A 122 0.52 -18.37 1.46
N VAL A 123 0.13 -17.64 2.51
CA VAL A 123 -1.10 -16.82 2.47
C VAL A 123 -1.00 -15.75 1.40
N LEU A 124 0.13 -15.04 1.31
CA LEU A 124 0.35 -13.97 0.36
C LEU A 124 0.21 -14.46 -1.11
N PHE A 125 0.81 -15.60 -1.44
CA PHE A 125 0.81 -16.17 -2.81
C PHE A 125 -0.41 -17.05 -3.12
N THR A 126 -1.22 -17.43 -2.13
CA THR A 126 -2.47 -18.20 -2.34
C THR A 126 -3.69 -17.28 -2.51
N SER A 127 -3.59 -16.03 -2.07
CA SER A 127 -4.71 -15.08 -2.09
C SER A 127 -5.32 -14.97 -3.49
N GLN A 128 -6.61 -15.28 -3.60
CA GLN A 128 -7.32 -15.38 -4.87
C GLN A 128 -7.69 -13.98 -5.37
N LEU A 129 -6.94 -13.50 -6.37
CA LEU A 129 -7.15 -12.20 -7.00
C LEU A 129 -8.28 -12.17 -8.03
N TYR A 130 -8.96 -13.29 -8.25
CA TYR A 130 -9.79 -13.53 -9.44
C TYR A 130 -11.29 -13.67 -9.15
N GLU A 131 -11.68 -13.96 -7.91
CA GLU A 131 -13.09 -14.10 -7.54
C GLU A 131 -13.65 -12.75 -7.04
N VAL A 132 -14.60 -12.19 -7.78
CA VAL A 132 -15.17 -10.85 -7.53
C VAL A 132 -15.81 -10.72 -6.14
N GLU A 133 -16.46 -11.78 -5.66
CA GLU A 133 -17.22 -11.77 -4.41
C GLU A 133 -16.33 -11.64 -3.15
N TYR A 134 -15.09 -12.12 -3.21
CA TYR A 134 -14.13 -12.07 -2.10
C TYR A 134 -12.89 -11.21 -2.38
N CYS A 135 -12.87 -10.53 -3.52
CA CYS A 135 -11.70 -9.79 -3.98
C CYS A 135 -11.25 -8.73 -2.97
N SER A 136 -12.17 -7.99 -2.35
CA SER A 136 -11.84 -6.95 -1.35
C SER A 136 -11.13 -7.54 -0.12
N ARG A 137 -11.58 -8.71 0.37
CA ARG A 137 -10.97 -9.41 1.51
C ARG A 137 -9.61 -9.99 1.14
N SER A 138 -9.47 -10.57 -0.05
CA SER A 138 -8.20 -11.06 -0.58
C SER A 138 -7.16 -9.93 -0.70
N LEU A 139 -7.58 -8.77 -1.21
CA LEU A 139 -6.74 -7.56 -1.28
C LEU A 139 -6.34 -7.06 0.11
N GLY A 140 -7.28 -7.08 1.07
CA GLY A 140 -7.01 -6.75 2.47
C GLY A 140 -6.01 -7.70 3.14
N THR A 141 -6.17 -9.01 2.95
CA THR A 141 -5.22 -10.01 3.45
C THR A 141 -3.84 -9.80 2.86
N MET A 142 -3.73 -9.57 1.54
CA MET A 142 -2.44 -9.33 0.90
C MET A 142 -1.76 -8.08 1.43
N LEU A 143 -2.50 -6.98 1.59
CA LEU A 143 -1.94 -5.76 2.17
C LEU A 143 -1.40 -6.03 3.58
N ALA A 144 -2.16 -6.71 4.44
CA ALA A 144 -1.75 -6.99 5.81
C ALA A 144 -0.50 -7.89 5.87
N MET A 145 -0.44 -8.93 5.02
CA MET A 145 0.71 -9.83 4.93
C MET A 145 1.94 -9.12 4.37
N LEU A 146 1.78 -8.28 3.34
CA LEU A 146 2.87 -7.49 2.79
C LEU A 146 3.45 -6.53 3.84
N VAL A 147 2.59 -5.79 4.54
CA VAL A 147 3.02 -4.89 5.62
C VAL A 147 3.75 -5.65 6.72
N TYR A 148 3.29 -6.85 7.09
CA TYR A 148 3.98 -7.67 8.07
C TYR A 148 5.36 -8.12 7.58
N ILE A 149 5.46 -8.63 6.35
CA ILE A 149 6.72 -9.09 5.75
C ILE A 149 7.74 -7.96 5.75
N VAL A 150 7.36 -6.82 5.18
CA VAL A 150 8.25 -5.66 5.00
C VAL A 150 8.76 -5.09 6.33
N ARG A 151 7.99 -5.24 7.42
CA ARG A 151 8.37 -4.71 8.74
C ARG A 151 9.17 -5.69 9.60
N ARG A 152 9.03 -7.00 9.39
CA ARG A 152 9.53 -8.03 10.32
C ARG A 152 10.57 -8.97 9.72
N ASN A 153 10.67 -9.07 8.40
CA ASN A 153 11.54 -10.04 7.73
C ASN A 153 12.63 -9.32 6.95
N GLU A 154 13.82 -9.92 6.96
CA GLU A 154 14.93 -9.52 6.11
C GLU A 154 14.71 -10.06 4.69
N GLU A 155 15.09 -9.27 3.68
CA GLU A 155 14.87 -9.59 2.27
C GLU A 155 15.51 -10.93 1.88
N ASP A 156 16.78 -11.16 2.21
CA ASP A 156 17.50 -12.38 1.84
C ASP A 156 16.85 -13.64 2.42
N SER A 157 16.43 -13.58 3.68
CA SER A 157 15.73 -14.69 4.34
C SER A 157 14.39 -14.97 3.68
N MET A 158 13.64 -13.91 3.36
CA MET A 158 12.35 -14.03 2.66
C MET A 158 12.52 -14.66 1.27
N LEU A 159 13.50 -14.20 0.48
CA LEU A 159 13.73 -14.69 -0.88
C LEU A 159 14.22 -16.14 -0.90
N ALA A 160 15.10 -16.53 0.02
CA ALA A 160 15.55 -17.92 0.16
C ALA A 160 14.37 -18.85 0.47
N ARG A 161 13.48 -18.46 1.39
CA ARG A 161 12.27 -19.24 1.69
C ARG A 161 11.29 -19.28 0.53
N LEU A 162 11.19 -18.20 -0.25
CA LEU A 162 10.34 -18.17 -1.44
C LEU A 162 10.83 -19.18 -2.50
N GLU A 163 12.15 -19.26 -2.71
CA GLU A 163 12.79 -20.23 -3.60
C GLU A 163 12.56 -21.67 -3.11
N ASP A 164 12.76 -21.93 -1.81
CA ASP A 164 12.53 -23.25 -1.20
C ASP A 164 11.07 -23.73 -1.37
N LEU A 165 10.11 -22.81 -1.18
CA LEU A 165 8.68 -23.11 -1.25
C LEU A 165 8.16 -23.23 -2.69
N LYS A 166 8.95 -22.79 -3.69
CA LYS A 166 8.58 -22.79 -5.11
C LYS A 166 7.21 -22.16 -5.37
N LEU A 167 6.91 -21.06 -4.67
CA LEU A 167 5.67 -20.32 -4.88
C LEU A 167 5.77 -19.53 -6.18
N CYS A 168 4.67 -19.46 -6.92
CA CYS A 168 4.58 -18.71 -8.17
C CYS A 168 3.33 -17.83 -8.16
N VAL A 169 3.35 -16.77 -8.97
CA VAL A 169 2.16 -15.96 -9.26
C VAL A 169 1.37 -16.68 -10.36
N ARG A 170 0.11 -17.04 -10.10
CA ARG A 170 -0.77 -17.66 -11.09
C ARG A 170 -1.24 -16.61 -12.09
N GLU A 171 -1.14 -16.85 -13.38
CA GLU A 171 -1.68 -15.95 -14.42
C GLU A 171 -3.11 -16.34 -14.81
N GLN A 172 -3.90 -15.36 -15.27
CA GLN A 172 -5.33 -15.52 -15.57
C GLN A 172 -5.60 -16.41 -16.81
N SER A 173 -4.57 -16.64 -17.64
CA SER A 173 -4.60 -17.45 -18.87
C SER A 173 -3.92 -18.81 -18.73
N ASP A 174 -3.48 -19.17 -17.52
CA ASP A 174 -2.72 -20.37 -17.30
C ASP A 174 -3.63 -21.62 -17.42
N ASP A 175 -3.49 -22.32 -18.54
CA ASP A 175 -3.96 -23.70 -18.69
C ASP A 175 -3.34 -24.52 -17.52
N PRO A 176 -4.12 -25.23 -16.69
CA PRO A 176 -3.62 -25.92 -15.49
C PRO A 176 -2.46 -26.88 -15.75
N LEU A 177 -2.22 -27.25 -17.01
CA LEU A 177 -1.09 -28.08 -17.46
C LEU A 177 0.18 -27.28 -17.83
N ASN A 178 0.08 -26.01 -18.22
CA ASN A 178 1.21 -25.15 -18.66
C ASN A 178 1.56 -24.01 -17.70
N ALA A 179 0.66 -23.69 -16.76
CA ALA A 179 0.79 -22.65 -15.72
C ALA A 179 2.14 -22.64 -14.99
N SER A 180 2.68 -23.84 -14.79
CA SER A 180 3.89 -24.06 -14.01
C SER A 180 5.16 -23.58 -14.72
N SER A 181 5.21 -23.62 -16.05
CA SER A 181 6.50 -23.49 -16.76
C SER A 181 7.02 -22.06 -16.92
N ALA A 182 6.17 -21.03 -16.92
CA ALA A 182 6.58 -19.66 -17.21
C ALA A 182 7.25 -18.96 -16.01
N ASN A 183 6.82 -19.25 -14.78
CA ASN A 183 7.27 -18.56 -13.57
C ASN A 183 8.18 -19.39 -12.65
N LEU A 184 8.37 -20.70 -12.90
CA LEU A 184 9.21 -21.57 -12.07
C LEU A 184 10.72 -21.30 -12.23
N ASN A 185 11.13 -20.70 -13.34
CA ASN A 185 12.55 -20.39 -13.62
C ASN A 185 12.91 -18.92 -13.32
N ASP A 186 11.92 -18.09 -12.99
CA ASP A 186 12.17 -16.71 -12.60
C ASP A 186 12.85 -16.69 -11.23
N PRO A 187 13.83 -15.80 -11.02
CA PRO A 187 14.45 -15.70 -9.71
C PRO A 187 13.43 -15.18 -8.68
N PRO A 188 13.58 -15.52 -7.39
CA PRO A 188 12.57 -15.25 -6.36
C PRO A 188 12.23 -13.76 -6.25
N GLN A 189 13.19 -12.86 -6.48
CA GLN A 189 12.92 -11.41 -6.50
C GLN A 189 11.97 -10.98 -7.63
N THR A 190 12.05 -11.61 -8.80
CA THR A 190 11.16 -11.31 -9.94
C THR A 190 9.77 -11.87 -9.69
N VAL A 191 9.67 -13.05 -9.08
CA VAL A 191 8.39 -13.64 -8.67
C VAL A 191 7.65 -12.74 -7.67
N PHE A 192 8.36 -12.23 -6.65
CA PHE A 192 7.79 -11.29 -5.69
C PHE A 192 7.42 -9.96 -6.35
N ALA A 193 8.27 -9.42 -7.22
CA ALA A 193 7.98 -8.19 -7.97
C ALA A 193 6.73 -8.32 -8.86
N ARG A 194 6.55 -9.48 -9.52
CA ARG A 194 5.36 -9.79 -10.31
C ARG A 194 4.10 -9.79 -9.44
N LEU A 195 4.17 -10.36 -8.24
CA LEU A 195 3.05 -10.32 -7.29
C LEU A 195 2.65 -8.88 -6.95
N LEU A 196 3.64 -8.02 -6.68
CA LEU A 196 3.38 -6.60 -6.38
C LEU A 196 2.70 -5.89 -7.55
N LEU A 197 3.21 -6.09 -8.77
CA LEU A 197 2.65 -5.46 -9.98
C LEU A 197 1.21 -5.94 -10.24
N ARG A 198 0.94 -7.23 -10.08
CA ARG A 198 -0.40 -7.80 -10.29
C ARG A 198 -1.39 -7.35 -9.22
N THR A 199 -0.94 -7.27 -7.96
CA THR A 199 -1.76 -6.74 -6.86
C THR A 199 -2.10 -5.27 -7.11
N LEU A 200 -1.12 -4.47 -7.52
CA LEU A 200 -1.31 -3.07 -7.89
C LEU A 200 -2.32 -2.91 -9.02
N HIS A 201 -2.18 -3.72 -10.08
CA HIS A 201 -3.12 -3.73 -11.20
C HIS A 201 -4.54 -4.06 -10.74
N CYS A 202 -4.72 -5.14 -9.97
CA CYS A 202 -6.02 -5.53 -9.45
C CYS A 202 -6.66 -4.46 -8.54
N MET A 203 -5.91 -3.91 -7.57
CA MET A 203 -6.43 -2.83 -6.71
C MET A 203 -6.85 -1.60 -7.53
N THR A 204 -6.08 -1.25 -8.56
CA THR A 204 -6.36 -0.10 -9.43
C THR A 204 -7.60 -0.34 -10.30
N THR A 205 -7.74 -1.53 -10.89
CA THR A 205 -8.90 -1.87 -11.74
C THR A 205 -10.18 -1.98 -10.92
N GLN A 206 -10.12 -2.55 -9.71
CA GLN A 206 -11.27 -2.62 -8.80
C GLN A 206 -11.71 -1.21 -8.36
N LEU A 207 -10.75 -0.34 -7.99
CA LEU A 207 -11.07 1.05 -7.64
C LEU A 207 -11.65 1.82 -8.83
N HIS A 208 -11.05 1.69 -10.02
CA HIS A 208 -11.54 2.33 -11.24
C HIS A 208 -12.97 1.89 -11.57
N THR A 209 -13.24 0.59 -11.52
CA THR A 209 -14.57 0.03 -11.74
C THR A 209 -15.56 0.56 -10.69
N ALA A 210 -15.17 0.58 -9.41
CA ALA A 210 -16.04 1.07 -8.35
C ALA A 210 -16.34 2.58 -8.45
N VAL A 211 -15.43 3.37 -9.00
CA VAL A 211 -15.61 4.83 -9.18
C VAL A 211 -16.48 5.16 -10.39
N PHE A 212 -16.36 4.40 -11.49
CA PHE A 212 -16.97 4.74 -12.77
C PHE A 212 -18.15 3.84 -13.18
N CYS A 213 -18.35 2.67 -12.55
CA CYS A 213 -19.47 1.77 -12.84
C CYS A 213 -20.55 1.86 -11.75
N CYS A 214 -21.78 2.18 -12.14
CA CYS A 214 -22.91 2.40 -11.22
C CYS A 214 -23.42 1.14 -10.48
N HIS A 215 -22.95 -0.05 -10.85
CA HIS A 215 -23.43 -1.35 -10.33
C HIS A 215 -22.40 -2.07 -9.44
N SER A 216 -21.32 -1.40 -9.01
CA SER A 216 -20.37 -2.03 -8.10
C SER A 216 -20.89 -2.01 -6.66
N ASP A 217 -20.98 -3.18 -6.03
CA ASP A 217 -21.25 -3.31 -4.59
C ASP A 217 -20.02 -2.99 -3.71
N LEU A 218 -18.89 -2.63 -4.35
CA LEU A 218 -17.62 -2.37 -3.67
C LEU A 218 -17.58 -0.97 -3.06
N SER A 219 -17.10 -0.91 -1.82
CA SER A 219 -16.90 0.37 -1.11
C SER A 219 -15.69 1.13 -1.66
N VAL A 220 -15.94 2.21 -2.41
CA VAL A 220 -14.89 3.10 -2.93
C VAL A 220 -13.93 3.62 -1.85
N PRO A 221 -14.40 4.11 -0.67
CA PRO A 221 -13.50 4.55 0.40
C PRO A 221 -12.56 3.43 0.89
N TYR A 222 -13.06 2.20 0.97
CA TYR A 222 -12.25 1.07 1.43
C TYR A 222 -11.20 0.65 0.40
N LEU A 223 -11.57 0.57 -0.89
CA LEU A 223 -10.61 0.28 -1.95
C LEU A 223 -9.55 1.38 -2.08
N GLN A 224 -9.95 2.64 -1.93
CA GLN A 224 -9.02 3.77 -1.88
C GLN A 224 -8.06 3.63 -0.69
N TYR A 225 -8.55 3.23 0.49
CA TYR A 225 -7.72 2.95 1.65
C TYR A 225 -6.69 1.85 1.36
N LEU A 226 -7.13 0.71 0.80
CA LEU A 226 -6.25 -0.42 0.48
C LEU A 226 -5.15 -0.02 -0.51
N LEU A 227 -5.52 0.61 -1.64
CA LEU A 227 -4.56 1.01 -2.65
C LEU A 227 -3.59 2.08 -2.13
N ALA A 228 -4.06 3.05 -1.34
CA ALA A 228 -3.18 4.05 -0.75
C ALA A 228 -2.12 3.43 0.16
N HIS A 229 -2.52 2.52 1.05
CA HIS A 229 -1.58 1.85 1.96
C HIS A 229 -0.65 0.90 1.22
N PHE A 230 -1.13 0.25 0.16
CA PHE A 230 -0.30 -0.58 -0.71
C PHE A 230 0.78 0.25 -1.40
N LEU A 231 0.41 1.39 -2.02
CA LEU A 231 1.35 2.31 -2.66
C LEU A 231 2.39 2.82 -1.66
N VAL A 232 1.98 3.25 -0.47
CA VAL A 232 2.91 3.70 0.58
C VAL A 232 3.87 2.57 1.00
N THR A 233 3.37 1.33 1.10
CA THR A 233 4.21 0.17 1.45
C THR A 233 5.23 -0.12 0.35
N CYS A 234 4.84 -0.04 -0.92
CA CYS A 234 5.75 -0.15 -2.06
C CYS A 234 6.78 0.98 -2.09
N THR A 235 6.36 2.24 -1.89
CA THR A 235 7.27 3.39 -1.82
C THR A 235 8.27 3.21 -0.68
N TYR A 236 7.85 2.71 0.48
CA TYR A 236 8.75 2.40 1.59
C TYR A 236 9.77 1.32 1.19
N MET A 237 9.35 0.20 0.60
CA MET A 237 10.28 -0.85 0.13
C MET A 237 11.35 -0.28 -0.82
N PHE A 238 10.93 0.54 -1.77
CA PHE A 238 11.81 1.06 -2.82
C PHE A 238 12.73 2.20 -2.34
N LYS A 239 12.24 3.09 -1.45
CA LYS A 239 13.07 4.21 -0.93
C LYS A 239 13.97 3.80 0.23
N SER A 240 13.54 2.89 1.11
CA SER A 240 14.29 2.53 2.32
C SER A 240 15.51 1.64 2.06
N ASN A 241 15.67 1.14 0.84
CA ASN A 241 16.73 0.21 0.45
C ASN A 241 16.74 -1.08 1.31
N SER A 242 15.60 -1.39 1.95
CA SER A 242 15.42 -2.61 2.76
C SER A 242 15.15 -3.85 1.91
N HIS A 243 14.60 -3.65 0.71
CA HIS A 243 14.23 -4.70 -0.24
C HIS A 243 14.80 -4.38 -1.64
N GLN A 244 16.13 -4.32 -1.75
CA GLN A 244 16.84 -3.85 -2.95
C GLN A 244 16.73 -4.84 -4.11
N LEU A 245 16.81 -6.14 -3.83
CA LEU A 245 16.72 -7.19 -4.84
C LEU A 245 15.33 -7.21 -5.47
N VAL A 246 14.28 -7.09 -4.64
CA VAL A 246 12.89 -6.96 -5.10
C VAL A 246 12.70 -5.67 -5.90
N THR A 247 13.30 -4.55 -5.45
CA THR A 247 13.23 -3.27 -6.19
C THR A 247 13.90 -3.37 -7.56
N ALA A 248 15.07 -4.01 -7.63
CA ALA A 248 15.78 -4.27 -8.87
C ALA A 248 14.99 -5.22 -9.78
N GLY A 249 14.41 -6.28 -9.21
CA GLY A 249 13.53 -7.22 -9.91
C GLY A 249 12.29 -6.51 -10.50
N PHE A 250 11.65 -5.63 -9.73
CA PHE A 250 10.51 -4.83 -10.20
C PHE A 250 10.90 -3.88 -11.34
N THR A 251 12.03 -3.20 -11.20
CA THR A 251 12.53 -2.29 -12.25
C THR A 251 12.89 -3.06 -13.52
N SER A 252 13.52 -4.23 -13.40
CA SER A 252 13.81 -5.12 -14.53
C SER A 252 12.54 -5.63 -15.21
N LEU A 253 11.54 -6.07 -14.42
CA LEU A 253 10.25 -6.52 -14.92
C LEU A 253 9.55 -5.42 -15.75
N VAL A 254 9.50 -4.21 -15.21
CA VAL A 254 8.88 -3.05 -15.87
C VAL A 254 9.66 -2.60 -17.11
N THR A 255 10.97 -2.79 -17.18
CA THR A 255 11.77 -2.29 -18.30
C THR A 255 11.97 -3.30 -19.42
N GLN A 256 11.99 -4.59 -19.10
CA GLN A 256 12.39 -5.66 -20.02
C GLN A 256 11.25 -6.61 -20.37
N THR A 257 10.45 -7.05 -19.39
CA THR A 257 9.46 -8.12 -19.61
C THR A 257 8.06 -7.58 -19.89
N GLU A 258 7.60 -6.57 -19.13
CA GLU A 258 6.25 -6.01 -19.21
C GLU A 258 6.28 -4.47 -19.38
N PRO A 259 6.89 -3.93 -20.45
CA PRO A 259 7.08 -2.48 -20.62
C PRO A 259 5.79 -1.67 -20.74
N ALA A 260 4.67 -2.31 -21.14
CA ALA A 260 3.37 -1.66 -21.24
C ALA A 260 2.64 -1.53 -19.88
N ALA A 261 3.04 -2.30 -18.86
CA ALA A 261 2.29 -2.38 -17.61
C ALA A 261 2.21 -1.04 -16.85
N ILE A 262 3.33 -0.29 -16.79
CA ILE A 262 3.36 1.01 -16.11
C ILE A 262 2.57 2.08 -16.87
N PRO A 263 2.74 2.28 -18.19
CA PRO A 263 1.91 3.22 -18.95
C PRO A 263 0.40 2.96 -18.81
N ASP A 264 -0.04 1.70 -18.89
CA ASP A 264 -1.45 1.34 -18.80
C ASP A 264 -2.02 1.62 -17.39
N LEU A 265 -1.24 1.28 -16.35
CA LEU A 265 -1.56 1.61 -14.96
C LEU A 265 -1.63 3.12 -14.75
N SER A 266 -0.64 3.86 -15.23
CA SER A 266 -0.59 5.33 -15.13
C SER A 266 -1.79 5.99 -15.79
N GLN A 267 -2.20 5.51 -16.97
CA GLN A 267 -3.37 6.04 -17.65
C GLN A 267 -4.65 5.79 -16.86
N THR A 268 -4.79 4.58 -16.30
CA THR A 268 -5.92 4.21 -15.45
C THR A 268 -5.95 5.06 -14.17
N ILE A 269 -4.81 5.23 -13.50
CA ILE A 269 -4.69 6.04 -12.28
C ILE A 269 -4.94 7.52 -12.57
N LEU A 270 -4.44 8.05 -13.69
CA LEU A 270 -4.68 9.43 -14.08
C LEU A 270 -6.16 9.75 -14.31
N SER A 271 -6.96 8.77 -14.74
CA SER A 271 -8.41 8.96 -14.86
C SER A 271 -9.08 9.25 -13.51
N LEU A 272 -8.50 8.75 -12.41
CA LEU A 272 -9.01 8.92 -11.04
C LEU A 272 -8.76 10.32 -10.46
N ARG A 273 -8.01 11.20 -11.15
CA ARG A 273 -7.58 12.52 -10.63
C ARG A 273 -8.71 13.38 -10.04
N TYR A 274 -9.92 13.28 -10.61
CA TYR A 274 -11.06 14.09 -10.17
C TYR A 274 -11.82 13.50 -8.97
N ARG A 275 -11.57 12.24 -8.63
CA ARG A 275 -12.32 11.50 -7.59
C ARG A 275 -11.42 11.04 -6.44
N CYS A 276 -10.22 10.57 -6.74
CA CYS A 276 -9.25 10.03 -5.78
C CYS A 276 -7.88 10.72 -5.94
N PRO A 277 -7.76 12.03 -5.67
CA PRO A 277 -6.55 12.80 -5.96
C PRO A 277 -5.31 12.28 -5.21
N LEU A 278 -5.50 11.79 -3.98
CA LEU A 278 -4.43 11.21 -3.16
C LEU A 278 -3.76 10.00 -3.84
N ILE A 279 -4.52 9.13 -4.51
CA ILE A 279 -3.98 7.94 -5.18
C ILE A 279 -3.04 8.36 -6.32
N VAL A 280 -3.40 9.39 -7.08
CA VAL A 280 -2.57 9.90 -8.17
C VAL A 280 -1.26 10.49 -7.65
N VAL A 281 -1.31 11.20 -6.51
CA VAL A 281 -0.10 11.75 -5.87
C VAL A 281 0.79 10.64 -5.33
N LEU A 282 0.24 9.62 -4.65
CA LEU A 282 1.00 8.46 -4.18
C LEU A 282 1.62 7.66 -5.34
N TRP A 283 0.90 7.55 -6.46
CA TRP A 283 1.44 6.95 -7.68
C TRP A 283 2.62 7.74 -8.23
N ALA A 284 2.52 9.08 -8.30
CA ALA A 284 3.64 9.92 -8.70
C ALA A 284 4.86 9.73 -7.80
N GLN A 285 4.66 9.65 -6.47
CA GLN A 285 5.74 9.36 -5.51
C GLN A 285 6.39 7.99 -5.74
N LEU A 286 5.59 6.97 -6.05
CA LEU A 286 6.10 5.65 -6.40
C LEU A 286 6.92 5.68 -7.70
N LEU A 287 6.41 6.32 -8.76
CA LEU A 287 7.15 6.51 -10.02
C LEU A 287 8.48 7.24 -9.78
N THR A 288 8.48 8.28 -8.93
CA THR A 288 9.69 8.98 -8.53
C THR A 288 10.68 8.05 -7.84
N SER A 289 10.22 7.21 -6.90
CA SER A 289 11.08 6.26 -6.17
C SER A 289 11.71 5.19 -7.06
N MET A 290 11.00 4.72 -8.09
CA MET A 290 11.51 3.75 -9.06
C MET A 290 12.39 4.40 -10.14
N GLY A 291 12.36 5.73 -10.24
CA GLY A 291 12.99 6.43 -11.33
C GLY A 291 12.32 6.17 -12.69
N CYS A 292 11.02 5.92 -12.76
CA CYS A 292 10.34 5.60 -14.03
C CYS A 292 10.08 6.85 -14.89
N GLN A 293 10.51 6.80 -16.16
CA GLN A 293 10.23 7.84 -17.17
C GLN A 293 8.92 7.55 -17.93
N ASP A 294 7.80 7.56 -17.22
CA ASP A 294 6.50 7.51 -17.89
C ASP A 294 6.19 8.86 -18.56
N LYS A 295 6.47 8.93 -19.86
CA LYS A 295 6.27 10.16 -20.65
C LYS A 295 4.81 10.59 -20.67
N ILE A 296 3.86 9.65 -20.69
CA ILE A 296 2.41 9.95 -20.73
C ILE A 296 1.99 10.55 -19.39
N PHE A 297 2.43 9.94 -18.29
CA PHE A 297 2.12 10.44 -16.96
C PHE A 297 2.71 11.85 -16.73
N TRP A 298 4.01 12.01 -16.92
CA TRP A 298 4.69 13.28 -16.64
C TRP A 298 4.33 14.39 -17.62
N SER A 299 3.99 14.09 -18.88
CA SER A 299 3.44 15.10 -19.80
C SER A 299 2.08 15.61 -19.32
N SER A 300 1.19 14.74 -18.83
CA SER A 300 -0.06 15.16 -18.22
C SER A 300 0.16 16.10 -17.01
N VAL A 301 1.23 15.90 -16.23
CA VAL A 301 1.59 16.81 -15.13
C VAL A 301 2.12 18.15 -15.66
N LYS A 302 2.97 18.11 -16.70
CA LYS A 302 3.59 19.28 -17.34
C LYS A 302 2.60 20.14 -18.15
N ASP A 303 1.58 19.54 -18.76
CA ASP A 303 0.70 20.25 -19.70
C ASP A 303 -0.63 20.69 -19.08
N ASN A 304 -1.09 20.07 -17.98
CA ASN A 304 -2.28 20.51 -17.25
C ASN A 304 -2.00 21.71 -16.32
N CYS A 305 -1.43 22.78 -16.89
CA CYS A 305 -1.22 24.04 -16.18
C CYS A 305 -2.55 24.79 -16.02
N LEU A 306 -3.04 24.87 -14.78
CA LEU A 306 -4.26 25.58 -14.44
C LEU A 306 -4.17 27.06 -14.79
N ASP A 307 -2.98 27.68 -14.76
CA ASP A 307 -2.82 29.09 -15.14
C ASP A 307 -3.28 29.37 -16.57
N THR A 308 -3.08 28.44 -17.52
CA THR A 308 -3.59 28.61 -18.89
C THR A 308 -5.11 28.45 -18.98
N HIS A 309 -5.74 27.67 -18.10
CA HIS A 309 -7.19 27.46 -18.09
C HIS A 309 -7.95 28.51 -17.29
N ILE A 310 -7.42 28.97 -16.15
CA ILE A 310 -8.02 30.03 -15.33
C ILE A 310 -8.02 31.34 -16.10
N LEU A 311 -6.89 31.69 -16.74
CA LEU A 311 -6.78 32.92 -17.53
C LEU A 311 -7.59 32.87 -18.84
N LYS A 312 -7.78 31.69 -19.45
CA LYS A 312 -8.51 31.57 -20.72
C LYS A 312 -10.00 31.23 -20.61
N THR A 313 -10.47 30.56 -19.56
CA THR A 313 -11.81 29.92 -19.61
C THR A 313 -12.80 30.29 -18.52
N LYS A 314 -12.45 31.06 -17.47
CA LYS A 314 -13.37 31.37 -16.34
C LYS A 314 -14.15 30.13 -15.84
N ARG A 315 -13.55 28.94 -15.90
CA ARG A 315 -14.20 27.70 -15.44
C ARG A 315 -13.89 27.47 -13.98
N GLU A 316 -14.90 27.03 -13.24
CA GLU A 316 -14.73 26.53 -11.87
C GLU A 316 -13.75 25.36 -11.90
N VAL A 317 -12.66 25.51 -11.15
CA VAL A 317 -11.61 24.51 -11.05
C VAL A 317 -12.08 23.42 -10.10
N CYS A 318 -11.98 22.15 -10.52
CA CYS A 318 -12.17 21.02 -9.62
C CYS A 318 -11.03 20.98 -8.59
N LEU A 319 -11.36 21.14 -7.31
CA LEU A 319 -10.39 21.11 -6.20
C LEU A 319 -9.51 19.85 -6.23
N ASN A 320 -10.09 18.69 -6.53
CA ASN A 320 -9.33 17.44 -6.62
C ASN A 320 -8.27 17.49 -7.73
N SER A 321 -8.59 18.12 -8.87
CA SER A 321 -7.62 18.31 -9.95
C SER A 321 -6.47 19.22 -9.54
N GLU A 322 -6.74 20.26 -8.76
CA GLU A 322 -5.71 21.16 -8.21
C GLU A 322 -4.79 20.42 -7.23
N ILE A 323 -5.37 19.62 -6.31
CA ILE A 323 -4.61 18.80 -5.35
C ILE A 323 -3.70 17.84 -6.10
N THR A 324 -4.22 17.13 -7.11
CA THR A 324 -3.41 16.23 -7.94
C THR A 324 -2.31 16.99 -8.66
N HIS A 325 -2.61 18.12 -9.27
CA HIS A 325 -1.61 18.91 -10.01
C HIS A 325 -0.45 19.34 -9.10
N ARG A 326 -0.75 19.99 -7.96
CA ARG A 326 0.27 20.44 -7.00
C ARG A 326 1.07 19.28 -6.42
N GLY A 327 0.40 18.21 -6.00
CA GLY A 327 1.07 17.04 -5.42
C GLY A 327 1.99 16.33 -6.41
N CYS A 328 1.55 16.17 -7.67
CA CYS A 328 2.39 15.59 -8.72
C CYS A 328 3.54 16.52 -9.13
N LEU A 329 3.34 17.85 -9.12
CA LEU A 329 4.40 18.82 -9.38
C LEU A 329 5.51 18.73 -8.32
N ILE A 330 5.15 18.64 -7.03
CA ILE A 330 6.11 18.44 -5.94
C ILE A 330 6.89 17.14 -6.13
N ALA A 331 6.20 16.03 -6.45
CA ALA A 331 6.85 14.74 -6.70
C ALA A 331 7.76 14.77 -7.95
N PHE A 332 7.41 15.59 -8.96
CA PHE A 332 8.23 15.77 -10.16
C PHE A 332 9.49 16.59 -9.89
N CYS A 333 9.42 17.61 -9.02
CA CYS A 333 10.60 18.32 -8.54
C CYS A 333 11.59 17.37 -7.85
N GLU A 334 11.10 16.52 -6.94
CA GLU A 334 11.92 15.47 -6.30
C GLU A 334 12.56 14.53 -7.36
N TYR A 335 11.78 14.15 -8.38
CA TYR A 335 12.26 13.29 -9.46
C TYR A 335 13.40 13.91 -10.28
N ILE A 336 13.30 15.20 -10.62
CA ILE A 336 14.36 15.90 -11.37
C ILE A 336 15.62 16.05 -10.51
N VAL A 337 15.48 16.40 -9.23
CA VAL A 337 16.61 16.51 -8.29
C VAL A 337 17.39 15.19 -8.22
N ASN A 338 16.68 14.07 -8.12
CA ASN A 338 17.28 12.73 -8.11
C ASN A 338 17.91 12.34 -9.47
N LYS A 339 17.63 13.07 -10.56
CA LYS A 339 18.13 12.80 -11.91
C LYS A 339 18.64 14.07 -12.61
N PRO A 340 19.85 14.55 -12.25
CA PRO A 340 20.39 15.82 -12.76
C PRO A 340 20.64 15.84 -14.28
N LYS A 341 20.58 14.69 -14.96
CA LYS A 341 20.69 14.58 -16.43
C LYS A 341 19.46 15.13 -17.17
N LEU A 342 18.35 15.39 -16.46
CA LEU A 342 17.10 15.88 -17.03
C LEU A 342 17.04 17.42 -17.11
N ILE A 343 18.10 18.03 -17.67
CA ILE A 343 18.24 19.49 -17.76
C ILE A 343 17.13 20.09 -18.64
N ASP A 344 16.81 19.44 -19.77
CA ASP A 344 15.76 19.91 -20.69
C ASP A 344 14.38 19.91 -20.04
N GLU A 345 14.05 18.86 -19.29
CA GLU A 345 12.80 18.76 -18.54
C GLU A 345 12.71 19.82 -17.43
N SER A 346 13.84 20.11 -16.78
CA SER A 346 13.95 21.20 -15.81
C SER A 346 13.71 22.58 -16.46
N ALA A 347 14.28 22.84 -17.63
CA ALA A 347 14.08 24.09 -18.35
C ALA A 347 12.61 24.29 -18.80
N VAL A 348 11.95 23.22 -19.27
CA VAL A 348 10.52 23.25 -19.62
C VAL A 348 9.66 23.48 -18.38
N LEU A 349 10.01 22.88 -17.25
CA LEU A 349 9.29 23.08 -15.99
C LEU A 349 9.39 24.53 -15.50
N LEU A 350 10.61 25.09 -15.46
CA LEU A 350 10.83 26.49 -15.07
C LEU A 350 10.08 27.45 -15.99
N SER A 351 10.15 27.27 -17.30
CA SER A 351 9.48 28.20 -18.23
C SER A 351 7.95 28.15 -18.16
N LYS A 352 7.36 26.98 -17.92
CA LYS A 352 5.89 26.80 -17.91
C LYS A 352 5.23 26.96 -16.54
N HIS A 353 5.92 26.64 -15.44
CA HIS A 353 5.32 26.48 -14.10
C HIS A 353 5.95 27.33 -13.01
N PHE A 354 6.76 28.33 -13.36
CA PHE A 354 7.48 29.14 -12.36
C PHE A 354 6.57 29.74 -11.29
N THR A 355 5.40 30.28 -11.67
CA THR A 355 4.44 30.85 -10.72
C THR A 355 3.98 29.82 -9.70
N HIS A 356 3.62 28.60 -10.14
CA HIS A 356 3.23 27.52 -9.24
C HIS A 356 4.39 27.06 -8.34
N LEU A 357 5.61 26.97 -8.88
CA LEU A 357 6.80 26.64 -8.10
C LEU A 357 7.06 27.67 -6.99
N LEU A 358 6.86 28.97 -7.26
CA LEU A 358 6.95 30.01 -6.22
C LEU A 358 5.90 29.84 -5.13
N THR A 359 4.64 29.52 -5.50
CA THR A 359 3.60 29.28 -4.49
C THR A 359 3.87 28.05 -3.62
N LEU A 360 4.65 27.09 -4.14
CA LEU A 360 5.02 25.85 -3.47
C LEU A 360 6.43 25.89 -2.89
N TYR A 361 7.09 27.07 -2.84
CA TYR A 361 8.48 27.18 -2.37
C TYR A 361 8.70 26.65 -0.95
N ASN A 362 7.68 26.71 -0.09
CA ASN A 362 7.76 26.19 1.28
C ASN A 362 7.77 24.65 1.35
N GLU A 363 7.49 23.96 0.24
CA GLU A 363 7.56 22.51 0.14
C GLU A 363 9.02 22.06 -0.10
N GLY A 364 9.54 21.18 0.75
CA GLY A 364 10.94 20.76 0.75
C GLY A 364 11.51 20.38 -0.62
N PRO A 365 10.85 19.47 -1.39
CA PRO A 365 11.34 19.07 -2.71
C PRO A 365 11.38 20.21 -3.74
N VAL A 366 10.50 21.20 -3.63
CA VAL A 366 10.44 22.34 -4.54
C VAL A 366 11.55 23.33 -4.23
N ALA A 367 11.79 23.61 -2.95
CA ALA A 367 12.92 24.43 -2.50
C ALA A 367 14.27 23.84 -2.94
N GLU A 368 14.45 22.53 -2.72
CA GLU A 368 15.65 21.80 -3.14
C GLU A 368 15.83 21.88 -4.65
N TYR A 369 14.76 21.65 -5.42
CA TYR A 369 14.78 21.79 -6.87
C TYR A 369 15.21 23.19 -7.33
N LEU A 370 14.68 24.26 -6.74
CA LEU A 370 15.05 25.62 -7.12
C LEU A 370 16.51 25.96 -6.79
N GLU A 371 17.03 25.47 -5.66
CA GLU A 371 18.46 25.58 -5.35
C GLU A 371 19.33 24.80 -6.33
N THR A 372 18.92 23.59 -6.76
CA THR A 372 19.64 22.87 -7.83
C THR A 372 19.63 23.63 -9.15
N CYS A 373 18.52 24.30 -9.49
CA CYS A 373 18.41 25.10 -10.70
C CYS A 373 19.30 26.35 -10.67
N LYS A 374 19.42 26.99 -9.50
CA LYS A 374 20.31 28.14 -9.29
C LYS A 374 21.78 27.76 -9.44
N ASN A 375 22.16 26.58 -8.97
CA ASN A 375 23.54 26.08 -9.04
C ASN A 375 23.94 25.52 -10.42
N ASN A 376 22.97 25.31 -11.32
CA ASN A 376 23.22 24.84 -12.68
C ASN A 376 23.18 26.00 -13.69
N PRO A 377 24.27 26.25 -14.46
CA PRO A 377 24.38 27.41 -15.34
C PRO A 377 23.33 27.45 -16.47
N ALA A 378 22.83 26.29 -16.92
CA ALA A 378 21.83 26.23 -17.99
C ALA A 378 20.44 26.68 -17.51
N THR A 379 20.08 26.33 -16.26
CA THR A 379 18.78 26.65 -15.67
C THR A 379 18.79 27.99 -14.93
N SER A 380 19.92 28.41 -14.38
CA SER A 380 20.03 29.69 -13.65
C SER A 380 19.77 30.89 -14.55
N GLY A 381 20.18 30.82 -15.81
CA GLY A 381 19.87 31.83 -16.83
C GLY A 381 18.36 31.97 -17.14
N LEU A 382 17.56 30.94 -16.86
CA LEU A 382 16.10 30.94 -17.10
C LEU A 382 15.30 31.52 -15.92
N LEU A 383 15.90 31.61 -14.73
CA LEU A 383 15.22 32.10 -13.53
C LEU A 383 14.86 33.59 -13.63
N LEU A 384 15.80 34.43 -14.09
CA LEU A 384 15.56 35.88 -14.22
C LEU A 384 14.44 36.22 -15.23
N PRO A 385 14.42 35.65 -16.45
CA PRO A 385 13.28 35.78 -17.36
C PRO A 385 11.97 35.30 -16.73
N ALA A 386 11.98 34.17 -16.02
CA ALA A 386 10.78 33.63 -15.40
C ALA A 386 10.23 34.58 -14.31
N VAL A 387 11.09 35.11 -13.42
CA VAL A 387 10.70 36.12 -12.42
C VAL A 387 10.09 37.35 -13.10
N ALA A 388 10.74 37.87 -14.15
CA ALA A 388 10.25 39.04 -14.87
C ALA A 388 8.83 38.80 -15.45
N THR A 389 8.57 37.61 -16.00
CA THR A 389 7.23 37.26 -16.51
C THR A 389 6.18 37.16 -15.41
N VAL A 390 6.53 36.65 -14.23
CA VAL A 390 5.59 36.55 -13.10
C VAL A 390 5.26 37.93 -12.55
N CYS A 391 6.26 38.79 -12.36
CA CYS A 391 6.05 40.17 -11.91
C CYS A 391 5.16 40.97 -12.88
N ALA A 392 5.29 40.73 -14.19
CA ALA A 392 4.47 41.38 -15.20
C ALA A 392 3.01 40.90 -15.20
N ASN A 393 2.76 39.62 -14.90
CA ASN A 393 1.44 38.98 -15.05
C ASN A 393 0.66 38.82 -13.74
N ASN A 394 1.32 38.81 -12.58
CA ASN A 394 0.69 38.53 -11.28
C ASN A 394 1.21 39.48 -10.19
N PRO A 395 0.66 40.69 -10.05
CA PRO A 395 1.07 41.66 -9.03
C PRO A 395 0.46 41.35 -7.65
N GLN A 396 0.34 40.06 -7.28
CA GLN A 396 -0.15 39.69 -5.96
C GLN A 396 0.97 39.87 -4.93
N PRO A 397 0.73 40.57 -3.80
CA PRO A 397 1.75 40.86 -2.80
C PRO A 397 2.26 39.63 -2.02
N ARG A 398 1.67 38.44 -2.22
CA ARG A 398 2.17 37.18 -1.66
C ARG A 398 3.22 36.50 -2.55
N LEU A 399 3.28 36.86 -3.83
CA LEU A 399 4.16 36.27 -4.84
C LEU A 399 5.39 37.14 -5.12
N VAL A 400 5.29 38.44 -4.84
CA VAL A 400 6.40 39.42 -4.79
C VAL A 400 7.08 39.30 -3.43
#